data_AF-A0A6P4INK9-F1
#
_entry.id   AF-A0A6P4INK9-F1
#
_cell.length_a   1.000
_cell.length_b   1.000
_cell.length_c   1.000
_cell.angle_alpha   90.00
_cell.angle_beta   90.00
_cell.angle_gamma   90.00
#
_symmetry.space_group_name_H-M   'P 1'
#
loop_
_entity.id
_entity.type
_entity.pdbx_description
1 polymer ?
#
loop_
_entity_poly.entity_id
_entity_poly.type
_entity_poly.pdbx_seq_one_letter_code
_entity_poly.pdbx_strand_id
1 'polypeptide(L)'
;MMLFTYCPDERDPLGLGLLSQVPPQAPREDWLVVLKVHTIFVFTQLFLLLAFMAFAVFQPCSQLRLLWYVRQRRRYASFIFRRLLRHVDEAFAEVTRMNVNEHDEQQQQLLLEGYLEARKRADLAIRLFRRDACKVLYPSQDLLTSSPGELYFVADGEEQEMAAAGYSSADVKVEVSDEFLMQLLYPERVQVLAPME
;
A
#
# COMPACT_ATOMS: atom_id res chain seq x y z
N MET A 1 77.35 -87.93 -19.71
CA MET A 1 76.15 -88.49 -20.38
C MET A 1 75.20 -87.30 -20.62
N MET A 2 75.19 -86.70 -21.82
CA MET A 2 74.31 -87.01 -22.98
C MET A 2 72.82 -86.96 -22.54
N LEU A 3 72.09 -85.83 -22.67
CA LEU A 3 71.31 -85.32 -23.84
C LEU A 3 70.26 -86.34 -24.32
N PHE A 4 68.95 -86.05 -24.46
CA PHE A 4 68.29 -85.07 -25.35
C PHE A 4 66.81 -84.85 -24.86
N THR A 5 66.36 -83.61 -24.61
CA THR A 5 65.51 -82.69 -25.42
C THR A 5 64.06 -83.11 -25.73
N TYR A 6 63.11 -82.22 -25.43
CA TYR A 6 62.18 -81.70 -26.46
C TYR A 6 61.60 -80.34 -26.05
N CYS A 7 61.84 -79.32 -26.87
CA CYS A 7 61.09 -78.06 -27.00
C CYS A 7 60.47 -78.06 -28.40
N PRO A 8 59.27 -77.48 -28.56
CA PRO A 8 59.10 -76.24 -29.34
C PRO A 8 58.08 -75.31 -28.64
N ASP A 9 57.86 -74.06 -29.01
CA ASP A 9 58.59 -73.11 -29.85
C ASP A 9 58.08 -71.71 -29.44
N GLU A 10 58.96 -70.74 -29.60
CA GLU A 10 58.71 -69.37 -30.03
C GLU A 10 57.66 -68.43 -29.38
N ARG A 11 58.23 -67.40 -28.75
CA ARG A 11 57.95 -65.96 -28.96
C ARG A 11 56.51 -65.51 -28.69
N ASP A 12 56.32 -64.86 -27.53
CA ASP A 12 56.24 -63.40 -27.56
C ASP A 12 56.76 -62.80 -26.24
N PRO A 13 57.79 -61.93 -26.29
CA PRO A 13 58.15 -61.06 -25.18
C PRO A 13 57.13 -59.91 -25.14
N LEU A 14 57.12 -59.14 -24.05
CA LEU A 14 56.29 -57.96 -23.78
C LEU A 14 55.05 -58.28 -22.93
N GLY A 15 55.13 -57.81 -21.67
CA GLY A 15 54.05 -57.82 -20.71
C GLY A 15 52.82 -57.09 -21.24
N LEU A 16 51.90 -57.84 -21.81
CA LEU A 16 50.57 -57.40 -22.25
C LEU A 16 49.44 -57.97 -21.36
N GLY A 17 49.78 -58.46 -20.16
CA GLY A 17 48.81 -58.90 -19.15
C GLY A 17 48.25 -57.79 -18.26
N LEU A 18 48.71 -56.55 -18.40
CA LEU A 18 48.39 -55.42 -17.50
C LEU A 18 47.65 -54.26 -18.18
N LEU A 19 47.16 -54.47 -19.41
CA LEU A 19 46.37 -53.47 -20.16
C LEU A 19 45.04 -54.04 -20.67
N SER A 20 44.33 -54.82 -19.87
CA SER A 20 43.00 -55.33 -20.23
C SER A 20 41.89 -54.99 -19.21
N GLN A 21 42.08 -53.98 -18.36
CA GLN A 21 40.99 -53.37 -17.60
C GLN A 21 41.15 -51.85 -17.51
N VAL A 22 41.23 -51.20 -18.67
CA VAL A 22 40.78 -49.81 -18.78
C VAL A 22 39.29 -49.89 -19.09
N PRO A 23 38.36 -49.41 -18.23
CA PRO A 23 36.98 -49.28 -18.64
C PRO A 23 36.90 -48.25 -19.79
N PRO A 24 36.42 -48.60 -20.98
CA PRO A 24 36.41 -47.67 -22.11
C PRO A 24 35.05 -46.96 -22.18
N GLN A 25 34.62 -46.25 -21.13
CA GLN A 25 33.40 -45.44 -21.19
C GLN A 25 33.43 -44.24 -20.22
N ALA A 26 34.19 -43.19 -20.52
CA ALA A 26 34.04 -41.89 -19.86
C ALA A 26 34.70 -40.71 -20.62
N PRO A 27 34.31 -40.45 -21.88
CA PRO A 27 34.34 -39.05 -22.31
C PRO A 27 33.00 -38.59 -22.91
N ARG A 28 32.08 -39.51 -23.20
CA ARG A 28 30.82 -39.20 -23.89
C ARG A 28 29.75 -38.64 -22.95
N GLU A 29 29.79 -39.03 -21.69
CA GLU A 29 28.81 -38.58 -20.69
C GLU A 29 29.19 -37.20 -20.12
N ASP A 30 30.49 -36.89 -20.06
CA ASP A 30 30.99 -35.62 -19.52
C ASP A 30 30.61 -34.42 -20.38
N TRP A 31 30.69 -34.51 -21.71
CA TRP A 31 30.24 -33.42 -22.58
C TRP A 31 28.72 -33.24 -22.54
N LEU A 32 27.96 -34.31 -22.33
CA LEU A 32 26.51 -34.23 -22.15
C LEU A 32 26.15 -33.53 -20.86
N VAL A 33 26.89 -33.78 -19.77
CA VAL A 33 26.71 -33.08 -18.49
C VAL A 33 27.08 -31.60 -18.64
N VAL A 34 28.21 -31.29 -19.28
CA VAL A 34 28.62 -29.89 -19.53
C VAL A 34 27.59 -29.17 -20.41
N LEU A 35 27.08 -29.80 -21.46
CA LEU A 35 26.02 -29.23 -22.32
C LEU A 35 24.71 -29.02 -21.55
N LYS A 36 24.32 -29.95 -20.68
CA LYS A 36 23.14 -29.80 -19.81
C LYS A 36 23.32 -28.65 -18.82
N VAL A 37 24.47 -28.54 -18.18
CA VAL A 37 24.75 -27.45 -17.24
C VAL A 37 24.77 -26.11 -17.97
N HIS A 38 25.39 -26.04 -19.15
CA HIS A 38 25.44 -24.81 -19.95
C HIS A 38 24.06 -24.39 -20.47
N THR A 39 23.24 -25.33 -20.94
CA THR A 39 21.86 -25.02 -21.35
C THR A 39 21.02 -24.53 -20.18
N ILE A 40 21.08 -25.19 -19.02
CA ILE A 40 20.40 -24.73 -17.79
C ILE A 40 20.88 -23.33 -17.38
N PHE A 41 22.18 -23.05 -17.48
CA PHE A 41 22.74 -21.73 -17.20
C PHE A 41 22.21 -20.65 -18.15
N VAL A 42 22.20 -20.91 -19.46
CA VAL A 42 21.65 -19.96 -20.44
C VAL A 42 20.15 -19.75 -20.24
N PHE A 43 19.38 -20.81 -19.96
CA PHE A 43 17.95 -20.71 -19.68
C PHE A 43 17.65 -19.92 -18.40
N THR A 44 18.42 -20.14 -17.32
CA THR A 44 18.27 -19.36 -16.08
C THR A 44 18.61 -17.89 -16.28
N GLN A 45 19.66 -17.57 -17.04
CA GLN A 45 20.00 -16.19 -17.39
C GLN A 45 18.92 -15.52 -18.24
N LEU A 46 18.38 -16.23 -19.25
CA LEU A 46 17.29 -15.72 -20.08
C LEU A 46 16.03 -15.47 -19.25
N PHE A 47 15.70 -16.39 -18.33
CA PHE A 47 14.56 -16.24 -17.42
C PHE A 47 14.75 -15.05 -16.47
N LEU A 48 15.94 -14.88 -15.89
CA LEU A 48 16.29 -13.74 -15.04
C LEU A 48 16.18 -12.42 -15.81
N LEU A 49 16.66 -12.37 -17.05
CA LEU A 49 16.54 -11.19 -17.91
C LEU A 49 15.07 -10.86 -18.19
N LEU A 50 14.26 -11.86 -18.55
CA LEU A 50 12.83 -11.68 -18.79
C LEU A 50 12.10 -11.21 -17.53
N ALA A 51 12.41 -11.80 -16.37
CA ALA A 51 11.85 -11.40 -15.09
C ALA A 51 12.24 -9.96 -14.72
N PHE A 52 13.50 -9.56 -14.95
CA PHE A 52 13.97 -8.20 -14.71
C PHE A 52 13.28 -7.19 -15.64
N MET A 53 13.17 -7.51 -16.93
CA MET A 53 12.47 -6.67 -17.90
C MET A 53 10.98 -6.56 -17.57
N ALA A 54 10.34 -7.65 -17.16
CA ALA A 54 8.96 -7.63 -16.68
C ALA A 54 8.83 -6.74 -15.43
N PHE A 55 9.76 -6.82 -14.47
CA PHE A 55 9.73 -5.97 -13.28
C PHE A 55 9.96 -4.49 -13.61
N ALA A 56 10.83 -4.21 -14.58
CA ALA A 56 11.12 -2.85 -15.06
C ALA A 56 9.92 -2.25 -15.83
N VAL A 57 9.21 -3.07 -16.62
CA VAL A 57 8.04 -2.64 -17.40
C VAL A 57 6.79 -2.53 -16.53
N PHE A 58 6.51 -3.52 -15.70
CA PHE A 58 5.31 -3.53 -14.86
C PHE A 58 5.44 -2.63 -13.62
N GLN A 59 6.66 -2.35 -13.15
CA GLN A 59 6.94 -1.62 -11.91
C GLN A 59 5.92 -1.96 -10.79
N PRO A 60 5.78 -3.23 -10.38
CA PRO A 60 4.72 -3.64 -9.45
C PRO A 60 4.74 -2.84 -8.14
N CYS A 61 5.93 -2.40 -7.72
CA CYS A 61 6.09 -1.53 -6.55
C CYS A 61 5.51 -0.13 -6.73
N SER A 62 5.46 0.45 -7.93
CA SER A 62 4.80 1.75 -8.16
C SER A 62 3.28 1.61 -8.14
N GLN A 63 2.73 0.56 -8.76
CA GLN A 63 1.29 0.27 -8.74
C GLN A 63 0.78 -0.03 -7.33
N LEU A 64 1.50 -0.87 -6.57
CA LEU A 64 1.17 -1.12 -5.17
C LEU A 64 1.20 0.16 -4.36
N ARG A 65 2.25 0.99 -4.50
CA ARG A 65 2.34 2.29 -3.82
C ARG A 65 1.16 3.21 -4.17
N LEU A 66 0.71 3.23 -5.41
CA LEU A 66 -0.46 3.99 -5.83
C LEU A 66 -1.74 3.49 -5.15
N LEU A 67 -1.95 2.17 -5.10
CA LEU A 67 -3.10 1.58 -4.41
C LEU A 67 -3.11 1.91 -2.91
N TRP A 68 -1.94 1.79 -2.26
CA TRP A 68 -1.77 2.19 -0.87
C TRP A 68 -2.05 3.68 -0.66
N TYR A 69 -1.57 4.54 -1.56
CA TYR A 69 -1.82 5.98 -1.56
C TYR A 69 -3.32 6.29 -1.64
N VAL A 70 -4.03 5.69 -2.61
CA VAL A 70 -5.47 5.91 -2.80
C VAL A 70 -6.23 5.47 -1.55
N ARG A 71 -5.87 4.31 -0.98
CA ARG A 71 -6.52 3.78 0.23
C ARG A 71 -6.28 4.68 1.44
N GLN A 72 -5.05 5.15 1.63
CA GLN A 72 -4.69 6.02 2.75
C GLN A 72 -5.37 7.38 2.62
N ARG A 73 -5.37 7.96 1.42
CA ARG A 73 -6.08 9.21 1.12
C ARG A 73 -7.57 9.09 1.41
N ARG A 74 -8.20 7.97 1.01
CA ARG A 74 -9.62 7.70 1.29
C ARG A 74 -9.89 7.55 2.79
N ARG A 75 -9.04 6.83 3.53
CA ARG A 75 -9.13 6.71 5.00
C ARG A 75 -9.05 8.09 5.66
N TYR A 76 -8.09 8.91 5.24
CA TYR A 76 -7.92 10.27 5.74
C TYR A 76 -9.13 11.16 5.40
N ALA A 77 -9.67 11.08 4.19
CA ALA A 77 -10.88 11.81 3.78
C ALA A 77 -12.09 11.48 4.66
N SER A 78 -12.35 10.19 4.90
CA SER A 78 -13.39 9.74 5.82
C SER A 78 -13.11 10.16 7.26
N PHE A 79 -11.84 10.22 7.67
CA PHE A 79 -11.45 10.70 9.00
C PHE A 79 -11.74 12.19 9.19
N ILE A 80 -11.31 13.06 8.28
CA ILE A 80 -11.51 14.51 8.40
C ILE A 80 -13.00 14.89 8.41
N PHE A 81 -13.82 14.16 7.67
CA PHE A 81 -15.27 14.36 7.68
C PHE A 81 -15.89 13.97 9.04
N ARG A 82 -15.54 12.80 9.58
CA ARG A 82 -16.02 12.37 10.90
C ARG A 82 -15.54 13.30 12.01
N ARG A 83 -14.31 13.80 11.90
CA ARG A 83 -13.77 14.83 12.80
C ARG A 83 -14.59 16.11 12.71
N LEU A 84 -14.94 16.58 11.52
CA LEU A 84 -15.81 17.76 11.35
C LEU A 84 -17.16 17.53 12.04
N LEU A 85 -17.80 16.39 11.76
CA LEU A 85 -19.11 16.05 12.32
C LEU A 85 -19.07 16.08 13.85
N ARG A 86 -18.07 15.42 14.45
CA ARG A 86 -17.85 15.41 15.90
C ARG A 86 -17.71 16.82 16.48
N HIS A 87 -16.87 17.67 15.88
CA HIS A 87 -16.65 19.03 16.40
C HIS A 87 -17.89 19.92 16.30
N VAL A 88 -18.70 19.74 15.26
CA VAL A 88 -19.97 20.45 15.10
C VAL A 88 -20.99 19.97 16.12
N ASP A 89 -21.13 18.64 16.28
CA ASP A 89 -22.04 18.04 17.24
C ASP A 89 -21.67 18.41 18.68
N GLU A 90 -20.39 18.36 19.05
CA GLU A 90 -19.91 18.79 20.38
C GLU A 90 -20.23 20.27 20.64
N ALA A 91 -20.01 21.15 19.65
CA ALA A 91 -20.30 22.57 19.79
C ALA A 91 -21.80 22.84 20.08
N PHE A 92 -22.71 22.14 19.42
CA PHE A 92 -24.15 22.34 19.61
C PHE A 92 -24.74 21.50 20.77
N ALA A 93 -24.13 20.37 21.11
CA ALA A 93 -24.54 19.56 22.25
C ALA A 93 -24.36 20.31 23.59
N GLU A 94 -23.32 21.13 23.70
CA GLU A 94 -23.10 21.97 24.88
C GLU A 94 -24.24 22.98 25.10
N VAL A 95 -24.72 23.61 24.03
CA VAL A 95 -25.84 24.57 24.10
C VAL A 95 -27.15 23.85 24.39
N THR A 96 -27.38 22.69 23.78
CA THR A 96 -28.60 21.90 23.98
C THR A 96 -28.73 21.38 25.42
N ARG A 97 -27.61 21.16 26.11
CA ARG A 97 -27.57 20.73 27.52
C ARG A 97 -27.90 21.85 28.50
N MET A 98 -27.89 23.11 28.07
CA MET A 98 -28.38 24.21 28.89
C MET A 98 -29.90 24.11 28.99
N ASN A 99 -30.39 23.41 30.01
CA ASN A 99 -31.81 23.38 30.37
C ASN A 99 -32.26 24.81 30.69
N VAL A 100 -33.17 25.34 29.89
CA VAL A 100 -33.67 26.70 30.06
C VAL A 100 -35.14 26.69 30.42
N ASN A 101 -35.44 27.44 31.48
CA ASN A 101 -36.80 27.85 31.75
C ASN A 101 -37.05 29.10 30.90
N GLU A 102 -37.97 29.03 29.95
CA GLU A 102 -38.26 30.08 28.96
C GLU A 102 -38.75 31.42 29.55
N HIS A 103 -38.86 31.53 30.89
CA HIS A 103 -39.42 32.70 31.57
C HIS A 103 -38.41 33.71 32.13
N ASP A 104 -37.10 33.40 32.11
CA ASP A 104 -36.06 34.33 32.58
C ASP A 104 -35.32 35.00 31.41
N GLU A 105 -35.53 36.32 31.23
CA GLU A 105 -34.85 37.12 30.19
C GLU A 105 -33.31 37.04 30.27
N GLN A 106 -32.75 36.86 31.48
CA GLN A 106 -31.31 36.67 31.68
C GLN A 106 -30.82 35.30 31.17
N GLN A 107 -31.61 34.23 31.32
CA GLN A 107 -31.25 32.91 30.78
C GLN A 107 -31.32 32.91 29.25
N GLN A 108 -32.23 33.68 28.67
CA GLN A 108 -32.34 33.83 27.22
C GLN A 108 -31.12 34.54 26.62
N GLN A 109 -30.54 35.53 27.31
CA GLN A 109 -29.28 36.16 26.92
C GLN A 109 -28.09 35.19 27.01
N LEU A 110 -28.00 34.42 28.08
CA LEU A 110 -26.95 33.39 28.25
C LEU A 110 -27.03 32.31 27.16
N LEU A 111 -28.24 31.90 26.77
CA LEU A 111 -28.44 30.99 25.64
C LEU A 111 -27.91 31.58 24.34
N LEU A 112 -28.26 32.84 24.05
CA LEU A 112 -27.82 33.51 22.84
C LEU A 112 -26.29 33.59 22.78
N GLU A 113 -25.64 33.91 23.90
CA GLU A 113 -24.18 33.87 24.02
C GLU A 113 -23.62 32.47 23.78
N GLY A 114 -24.25 31.43 24.33
CA GLY A 114 -23.90 30.03 24.09
C GLY A 114 -23.99 29.65 22.61
N TYR A 115 -25.07 30.02 21.91
CA TYR A 115 -25.20 29.80 20.47
C TYR A 115 -24.14 30.53 19.65
N LEU A 116 -23.81 31.77 20.02
CA LEU A 116 -22.76 32.53 19.35
C LEU A 116 -21.39 31.89 19.55
N GLU A 117 -21.11 31.33 20.73
CA GLU A 117 -19.86 30.62 21.00
C GLU A 117 -19.79 29.28 20.28
N ALA A 118 -20.87 28.49 20.30
CA ALA A 118 -20.99 27.24 19.53
C ALA A 118 -20.76 27.49 18.03
N ARG A 119 -21.35 28.56 17.49
CA ARG A 119 -21.12 28.98 16.10
C ARG A 119 -19.65 29.28 15.83
N LYS A 120 -18.96 30.01 16.71
CA LYS A 120 -17.52 30.28 16.56
C LYS A 120 -16.69 29.00 16.54
N ARG A 121 -17.02 28.01 17.38
CA ARG A 121 -16.35 26.71 17.41
C ARG A 121 -16.64 25.89 16.15
N ALA A 122 -17.88 25.87 15.69
CA ALA A 122 -18.25 25.26 14.41
C ALA A 122 -17.50 25.90 13.23
N ASP A 123 -17.40 27.24 13.19
CA ASP A 123 -16.64 27.96 12.15
C ASP A 123 -15.14 27.63 12.17
N LEU A 124 -14.56 27.41 13.35
CA LEU A 124 -13.18 26.92 13.48
C LEU A 124 -13.04 25.50 12.92
N ALA A 125 -13.96 24.59 13.28
CA ALA A 125 -13.96 23.23 12.78
C ALA A 125 -14.11 23.18 11.25
N ILE A 126 -14.98 24.01 10.68
CA ILE A 126 -15.17 24.14 9.22
C ILE A 126 -13.89 24.65 8.56
N ARG A 127 -13.19 25.64 9.14
CA ARG A 127 -11.92 26.13 8.58
C ARG A 127 -10.83 25.06 8.59
N LEU A 128 -10.71 24.29 9.66
CA LEU A 128 -9.78 23.16 9.74
C LEU A 128 -10.11 22.10 8.69
N PHE A 129 -11.39 21.72 8.60
CA PHE A 129 -11.87 20.80 7.57
C PHE A 129 -11.55 21.31 6.17
N ARG A 130 -11.81 22.59 5.86
CA ARG A 130 -11.51 23.18 4.55
C ARG A 130 -10.04 23.05 4.20
N ARG A 131 -9.16 23.40 5.13
CA ARG A 131 -7.72 23.25 4.96
C ARG A 131 -7.34 21.80 4.65
N ASP A 132 -7.87 20.85 5.41
CA ASP A 132 -7.48 19.45 5.29
C ASP A 132 -8.13 18.76 4.07
N ALA A 133 -9.35 19.15 3.69
CA ALA A 133 -10.01 18.70 2.46
C ALA A 133 -9.31 19.25 1.20
N CYS A 134 -8.81 20.48 1.22
CA CYS A 134 -8.00 21.01 0.11
C CYS A 134 -6.72 20.19 -0.10
N LYS A 135 -6.07 19.69 0.96
CA LYS A 135 -4.90 18.79 0.84
C LYS A 135 -5.26 17.44 0.21
N VAL A 136 -6.47 16.96 0.45
CA VAL A 136 -6.98 15.73 -0.16
C VAL A 136 -7.26 15.96 -1.64
N LEU A 137 -7.97 17.03 -2.00
CA LEU A 137 -8.42 17.29 -3.38
C LEU A 137 -7.34 17.79 -4.31
N TYR A 138 -6.42 18.61 -3.80
CA TYR A 138 -5.32 19.19 -4.57
C TYR A 138 -4.01 18.78 -3.92
N PRO A 139 -3.59 17.51 -4.09
CA PRO A 139 -2.24 17.13 -3.71
C PRO A 139 -1.27 17.98 -4.53
N SER A 140 -0.61 18.95 -3.89
CA SER A 140 0.47 19.70 -4.52
C SER A 140 1.55 18.73 -4.99
N GLN A 141 2.38 19.15 -5.95
CA GLN A 141 3.50 18.35 -6.50
C GLN A 141 4.51 17.86 -5.44
N ASP A 142 4.31 18.20 -4.16
CA ASP A 142 5.04 17.71 -2.98
C ASP A 142 4.93 16.19 -2.73
N LEU A 143 4.14 15.46 -3.52
CA LEU A 143 4.16 13.98 -3.54
C LEU A 143 5.54 13.38 -3.87
N LEU A 144 6.44 14.18 -4.44
CA LEU A 144 7.83 13.78 -4.69
C LEU A 144 8.78 14.07 -3.51
N THR A 145 8.40 14.95 -2.57
CA THR A 145 9.29 15.45 -1.50
C THR A 145 8.86 15.03 -0.10
N SER A 146 7.56 14.87 0.16
CA SER A 146 7.03 14.39 1.43
C SER A 146 6.53 12.96 1.31
N SER A 147 6.89 12.12 2.28
CA SER A 147 6.42 10.74 2.31
C SER A 147 4.90 10.72 2.55
N PRO A 148 4.13 9.85 1.86
CA PRO A 148 2.67 9.82 1.97
C PRO A 148 2.17 9.50 3.39
N GLY A 149 3.01 8.81 4.18
CA GLY A 149 2.76 8.54 5.60
C GLY A 149 2.80 9.77 6.48
N GLU A 150 3.32 10.91 5.99
CA GLU A 150 3.39 12.17 6.71
C GLU A 150 2.25 13.12 6.30
N LEU A 151 1.85 13.10 5.03
CA LEU A 151 0.79 13.97 4.51
C LEU A 151 -0.63 13.50 4.87
N TYR A 152 -0.88 12.20 4.85
CA TYR A 152 -2.18 11.58 5.16
C TYR A 152 -2.09 10.67 6.39
N PHE A 153 -1.34 11.11 7.39
CA PHE A 153 -1.24 10.41 8.66
C PHE A 153 -2.51 10.60 9.48
N VAL A 154 -3.04 9.50 9.99
CA VAL A 154 -4.02 9.49 11.06
C VAL A 154 -3.43 8.64 12.16
N ALA A 155 -3.27 9.22 13.35
CA ALA A 155 -2.78 8.46 14.49
C ALA A 155 -3.87 7.47 14.94
N ASP A 156 -3.50 6.23 15.21
CA ASP A 156 -4.45 5.20 15.66
C ASP A 156 -5.14 5.60 16.97
N GLY A 157 -4.46 6.38 17.84
CA GLY A 157 -5.06 6.96 19.03
C GLY A 157 -6.22 7.92 18.72
N GLU A 158 -6.07 8.79 17.71
CA GLU A 158 -7.15 9.69 17.29
C GLU A 158 -8.34 8.91 16.70
N GLU A 159 -8.08 7.84 15.93
CA GLU A 159 -9.17 6.99 15.44
C GLU A 159 -9.89 6.25 16.57
N GLN A 160 -9.16 5.80 17.59
CA GLN A 160 -9.74 5.12 18.73
C GLN A 160 -10.57 6.07 19.59
N GLU A 161 -10.13 7.32 19.78
CA GLU A 161 -10.93 8.36 20.42
C GLU A 161 -12.21 8.67 19.65
N MET A 162 -12.14 8.77 18.31
CA MET A 162 -13.35 8.94 17.49
C MET A 162 -14.27 7.74 17.58
N ALA A 163 -13.74 6.52 17.63
CA ALA A 163 -14.53 5.31 17.79
C ALA A 163 -15.23 5.28 19.16
N ALA A 164 -14.55 5.67 20.23
CA ALA A 164 -15.12 5.77 21.57
C ALA A 164 -16.26 6.81 21.65
N ALA A 165 -16.17 7.88 20.85
CA ALA A 165 -17.21 8.90 20.74
C ALA A 165 -18.38 8.51 19.82
N GLY A 166 -18.38 7.30 19.23
CA GLY A 166 -19.43 6.84 18.30
C GLY A 166 -19.26 7.32 16.86
N TYR A 167 -18.11 7.90 16.52
CA TYR A 167 -17.74 8.32 15.16
C TYR A 167 -16.76 7.32 14.53
N SER A 168 -16.92 6.03 14.82
CA SER A 168 -16.10 5.00 14.19
C SER A 168 -16.46 4.83 12.70
N SER A 169 -15.61 4.13 11.96
CA SER A 169 -15.91 3.80 10.56
C SER A 169 -17.07 2.79 10.44
N ALA A 170 -17.40 2.10 11.53
CA ALA A 170 -18.52 1.15 11.59
C ALA A 170 -19.85 1.87 11.85
N ASP A 171 -19.83 2.97 12.60
CA ASP A 171 -21.01 3.73 13.01
C ASP A 171 -21.40 4.76 11.93
N VAL A 172 -20.41 5.48 11.40
CA VAL A 172 -20.61 6.46 10.32
C VAL A 172 -20.08 5.87 9.01
N LYS A 173 -20.92 5.08 8.34
CA LYS A 173 -20.63 4.46 7.02
C LYS A 173 -20.78 5.45 5.87
N VAL A 174 -20.13 6.62 5.99
CA VAL A 174 -20.06 7.58 4.89
C VAL A 174 -18.73 7.38 4.18
N GLU A 175 -18.81 6.79 2.99
CA GLU A 175 -17.67 6.77 2.08
C GLU A 175 -17.50 8.18 1.49
N VAL A 176 -16.47 8.88 1.93
CA VAL A 176 -16.17 10.23 1.48
C VAL A 176 -15.43 10.13 0.14
N SER A 177 -16.13 10.52 -0.94
CA SER A 177 -15.52 10.67 -2.27
C SER A 177 -14.97 12.09 -2.47
N ASP A 178 -14.15 12.26 -3.50
CA ASP A 178 -13.63 13.59 -3.87
C ASP A 178 -14.75 14.54 -4.27
N GLU A 179 -15.78 14.03 -4.97
CA GLU A 179 -16.97 14.80 -5.33
C GLU A 179 -17.72 15.26 -4.08
N PHE A 180 -17.89 14.37 -3.10
CA PHE A 180 -18.54 14.72 -1.83
C PHE A 180 -17.79 15.83 -1.09
N LEU A 181 -16.45 15.76 -1.04
CA LEU A 181 -15.62 16.84 -0.47
C LEU A 181 -15.76 18.14 -1.27
N MET A 182 -15.77 18.07 -2.60
CA MET A 182 -15.98 19.24 -3.46
C MET A 182 -17.34 19.90 -3.23
N GLN A 183 -18.40 19.11 -3.06
CA GLN A 183 -19.74 19.60 -2.76
C GLN A 183 -19.80 20.30 -1.39
N LEU A 184 -19.11 19.74 -0.38
CA LEU A 184 -19.01 20.35 0.95
C LEU A 184 -18.20 21.65 0.96
N LEU A 185 -17.15 21.75 0.14
CA LEU A 185 -16.32 22.95 0.04
C LEU A 185 -16.98 24.06 -0.78
N TYR A 186 -17.69 23.68 -1.84
CA TYR A 186 -18.30 24.59 -2.81
C TYR A 186 -19.77 24.25 -3.02
N PRO A 187 -20.65 24.50 -2.02
CA PRO A 187 -22.07 24.16 -2.11
C PRO A 187 -22.78 24.87 -3.27
N GLU A 188 -22.30 26.04 -3.69
CA GLU A 188 -22.80 26.80 -4.84
C GLU A 188 -22.71 26.01 -6.16
N ARG A 189 -21.73 25.10 -6.29
CA ARG A 189 -21.56 24.28 -7.50
C ARG A 189 -22.61 23.18 -7.64
N VAL A 190 -23.34 22.87 -6.57
CA VAL A 190 -24.40 21.84 -6.55
C VAL A 190 -25.69 22.38 -7.17
N GLN A 191 -25.97 23.67 -7.00
CA GLN A 191 -27.22 24.29 -7.46
C GLN A 191 -27.31 24.42 -8.98
N VAL A 192 -26.18 24.34 -9.70
CA VAL A 192 -26.14 24.40 -11.18
C VAL A 192 -26.69 23.11 -11.82
N LEU A 193 -26.81 22.01 -11.06
CA LEU A 193 -27.29 20.71 -11.53
C LEU A 193 -28.74 20.39 -11.15
N ALA A 194 -29.41 21.24 -10.36
CA ALA A 194 -30.84 21.11 -10.15
C ALA A 194 -31.56 21.80 -11.32
N PRO A 195 -32.27 21.06 -12.20
CA PRO A 195 -33.13 21.72 -13.18
C PRO A 195 -34.19 22.51 -12.42
N MET A 196 -34.38 23.77 -12.80
CA MET A 196 -35.53 24.54 -12.34
C MET A 196 -36.80 23.81 -12.79
N GLU A 197 -37.55 23.27 -11.84
CA GLU A 197 -38.98 22.99 -12.00
C GLU A 197 -39.80 24.25 -11.71
#